data_AF-A0A7W3RJ09-F1
#
_entry.id   AF-A0A7W3RJ09-F1
#
_cell.length_a   1.000
_cell.length_b   1.000
_cell.length_c   1.000
_cell.angle_alpha   90.00
_cell.angle_beta   90.00
_cell.angle_gamma   90.00
#
_symmetry.space_group_name_H-M   'P 1'
#
loop_
_entity.id
_entity.type
_entity.pdbx_description
1 polymer ?
#
loop_
_entity_poly.entity_id
_entity_poly.type
_entity_poly.pdbx_seq_one_letter_code
_entity_poly.pdbx_strand_id
1 'polypeptide(L)' 'MNVEEKIKELGITLLESASPKAIYVPAKQIGNALFISGQGPFINDELIYTGKVGRERR' A
#
# COMPACT_ATOMS: atom_id res chain seq x y z
N MET A 1 9.21 15.47 -15.11
CA MET A 1 9.65 14.25 -14.42
C MET A 1 8.41 13.43 -14.14
N ASN A 2 8.32 12.24 -14.72
CA ASN A 2 7.16 11.36 -14.62
C ASN A 2 7.42 10.39 -13.45
N VAL A 3 6.55 10.35 -12.44
CA VAL A 3 6.79 9.54 -11.23
C VAL A 3 6.77 8.05 -11.58
N GLU A 4 5.93 7.68 -12.54
CA GLU A 4 5.74 6.34 -13.08
C GLU A 4 7.01 5.82 -13.77
N GLU A 5 7.73 6.69 -14.47
CA GLU A 5 9.04 6.36 -15.06
C GLU A 5 10.06 6.06 -13.94
N LYS A 6 10.06 6.85 -12.87
CA LYS A 6 11.00 6.65 -11.77
C LYS A 6 10.73 5.35 -11.00
N ILE A 7 9.46 5.02 -10.78
CA ILE A 7 9.04 3.76 -10.17
C ILE A 7 9.54 2.59 -11.03
N LYS A 8 9.38 2.69 -12.36
CA LYS A 8 9.85 1.66 -13.30
C LYS A 8 11.37 1.52 -13.32
N GLU A 9 12.14 2.61 -13.29
CA GLU A 9 13.60 2.58 -13.21
C GLU A 9 14.11 1.86 -11.95
N LEU A 10 13.38 1.96 -10.85
CA LEU A 10 13.70 1.26 -9.59
C LEU A 10 13.34 -0.23 -9.63
N GLY A 11 12.76 -0.72 -10.73
CA GLY A 11 12.29 -2.11 -10.85
C GLY A 11 11.06 -2.40 -9.99
N ILE A 12 10.30 -1.37 -9.60
CA ILE A 12 9.09 -1.51 -8.80
C ILE A 12 7.89 -1.59 -9.72
N THR A 13 7.02 -2.58 -9.51
CA THR A 13 5.69 -2.63 -10.12
C THR A 13 4.68 -2.06 -9.14
N LEU A 14 3.93 -1.03 -9.54
CA LEU A 14 2.83 -0.53 -8.74
C LEU A 14 1.66 -1.52 -8.86
N LEU A 15 1.40 -2.26 -7.77
CA LEU A 15 0.33 -3.24 -7.71
C LEU A 15 -1.03 -2.56 -7.50
N GLU A 16 -2.10 -3.30 -7.80
CA GLU A 16 -3.44 -2.93 -7.42
C GLU A 16 -3.55 -2.74 -5.90
N SER A 17 -4.33 -1.73 -5.49
CA SER A 17 -4.56 -1.46 -4.07
C SER A 17 -5.32 -2.62 -3.43
N ALA A 18 -4.96 -2.96 -2.19
CA ALA A 18 -5.72 -3.93 -1.42
C ALA A 18 -7.15 -3.47 -1.15
N SER A 19 -8.08 -4.43 -1.12
CA SER A 19 -9.49 -4.16 -0.81
C SER A 19 -9.67 -3.75 0.67
N PRO A 20 -10.58 -2.81 1.00
CA PRO A 20 -10.87 -2.47 2.40
C PRO A 20 -11.27 -3.70 3.21
N LYS A 21 -10.67 -3.89 4.38
CA LYS A 21 -10.91 -5.07 5.24
C LYS A 21 -11.95 -4.81 6.35
N ALA A 22 -12.55 -3.62 6.38
CA ALA A 22 -13.63 -3.21 7.28
C ALA A 22 -14.44 -2.06 6.65
N ILE A 23 -15.35 -1.44 7.43
CA ILE A 23 -16.24 -0.37 6.95
C ILE A 23 -15.49 0.98 6.94
N TYR A 24 -14.68 1.20 5.90
CA TYR A 24 -13.98 2.47 5.63
C TYR A 24 -13.64 2.60 4.13
N VAL A 25 -13.18 3.79 3.71
CA VAL A 25 -12.75 4.05 2.32
C VAL A 25 -11.22 4.07 2.21
N PRO A 26 -10.62 3.64 1.08
CA PRO A 26 -9.16 3.55 0.93
C PRO A 26 -8.47 4.92 0.96
N ALA A 27 -9.15 5.96 0.45
CA ALA A 27 -8.69 7.33 0.51
C ALA A 27 -9.88 8.29 0.62
N LYS A 28 -9.66 9.46 1.20
CA LYS A 28 -10.63 10.55 1.29
C LYS A 28 -9.98 11.90 1.03
N GLN A 29 -10.59 12.71 0.18
CA GLN A 29 -10.10 14.05 -0.14
C GLN A 29 -10.91 15.10 0.61
N ILE A 30 -10.22 16.11 1.17
CA ILE A 30 -10.81 17.30 1.79
C ILE A 30 -10.08 18.51 1.22
N GLY A 31 -10.76 19.28 0.37
CA GLY A 31 -10.15 20.38 -0.38
C GLY A 31 -8.99 19.88 -1.24
N ASN A 32 -7.78 20.38 -0.96
CA ASN A 32 -6.54 20.00 -1.64
C ASN A 32 -5.72 18.91 -0.91
N ALA A 33 -6.22 18.36 0.20
CA ALA A 33 -5.55 17.29 0.94
C ALA A 33 -6.19 15.93 0.65
N LEU A 34 -5.37 14.94 0.32
CA LEU A 34 -5.77 13.54 0.15
C LEU A 34 -5.23 12.71 1.31
N PHE A 35 -6.15 12.09 2.07
CA PHE A 35 -5.82 11.22 3.20
C PHE A 35 -5.97 9.77 2.78
N ILE A 36 -4.90 8.99 2.93
CA ILE A 36 -4.91 7.55 2.67
C ILE A 36 -5.14 6.78 3.97
N SER A 37 -5.92 5.70 3.91
CA SER A 37 -6.03 4.74 5.00
C SER A 37 -4.73 3.97 5.18
N GLY A 38 -4.57 3.30 6.32
CA GLY A 38 -3.38 2.49 6.60
C GLY A 38 -3.10 1.47 5.49
N GLN A 39 -1.86 1.43 5.02
CA GLN A 39 -1.39 0.51 4.00
C GLN A 39 -0.51 -0.57 4.65
N GLY A 40 -0.82 -1.84 4.38
CA GLY A 40 -0.01 -2.98 4.82
C GLY A 40 0.86 -3.54 3.68
N PRO A 41 1.79 -4.46 3.99
CA PRO A 41 2.58 -5.16 2.97
C PRO A 41 1.72 -6.24 2.30
N PHE A 42 0.91 -5.83 1.32
CA PHE A 42 0.06 -6.73 0.56
C PHE A 42 0.61 -7.01 -0.84
N ILE A 43 0.47 -8.25 -1.31
CA ILE A 43 0.63 -8.64 -2.72
C ILE A 43 -0.61 -9.46 -3.08
N ASN A 44 -1.31 -9.10 -4.14
CA ASN A 44 -2.54 -9.78 -4.60
C ASN A 44 -3.57 -9.99 -3.47
N ASP A 45 -3.82 -8.93 -2.68
CA ASP A 45 -4.72 -8.94 -1.53
C ASP A 45 -4.32 -9.86 -0.34
N GLU A 46 -3.14 -10.49 -0.40
CA GLU A 46 -2.55 -11.32 0.66
C GLU A 46 -1.50 -10.56 1.46
N LEU A 47 -1.54 -10.70 2.80
CA LEU A 47 -0.58 -10.06 3.70
C LEU A 47 0.72 -10.88 3.74
N ILE A 48 1.78 -10.36 3.11
CA ILE A 48 3.03 -11.12 2.89
C ILE A 48 4.03 -11.05 4.04
N TYR A 49 3.84 -10.16 5.01
CA TYR A 49 4.69 -10.09 6.20
C TYR A 49 3.85 -9.97 7.47
N THR A 50 4.08 -10.91 8.38
CA THR A 50 3.43 -10.93 9.70
C THR A 50 4.44 -11.27 10.80
N GLY A 51 4.12 -10.88 12.05
CA GLY A 51 4.97 -11.09 13.22
C GLY A 51 5.70 -9.83 13.70
N LYS A 52 6.45 -9.92 14.80
CA LYS A 52 7.22 -8.80 15.34
C LYS A 52 8.63 -8.78 14.76
N VAL A 53 9.02 -7.62 14.24
CA VAL A 53 10.38 -7.37 13.75
C VAL A 53 11.42 -7.77 14.81
N GLY A 54 12.38 -8.60 14.40
CA GLY A 54 13.46 -9.08 15.26
C GLY A 54 13.08 -10.23 16.20
N ARG A 55 11.85 -10.77 16.15
CA ARG A 55 11.45 -11.94 16.94
C ARG A 55 10.76 -13.01 16.12
N GLU A 56 9.67 -12.65 15.42
CA GLU A 56 8.89 -13.58 14.61
C GLU A 56 8.80 -13.08 13.16
N ARG A 57 8.87 -14.01 12.21
CA ARG A 57 8.55 -13.77 10.80
C ARG A 57 7.79 -14.99 10.28
N ARG A 58 6.60 -14.77 9.73
CA ARG A 58 5.80 -15.78 9.05
C ARG A 58 5.49 -15.31 7.64
#